data_AF-A0A7H9G7W3-F1
#
_entry.id   AF-A0A7H9G7W3-F1
#
_cell.length_a   1.000
_cell.length_b   1.000
_cell.length_c   1.000
_cell.angle_alpha   90.00
_cell.angle_beta   90.00
_cell.angle_gamma   90.00
#
_symmetry.space_group_name_H-M   'P 1'
#
loop_
_entity.id
_entity.type
_entity.pdbx_description
1 polymer ?
#
loop_
_entity_poly.entity_id
_entity_poly.type
_entity_poly.pdbx_seq_one_letter_code
_entity_poly.pdbx_strand_id
1 'polypeptide(L)'
;MEKKGVYLEIYQSSIQQINRVATKSGLLKCLDKSIYYEAQLIHKFSFLLKNEYFNDMDIDFLNWGAKNYYEMCDVKKSVLYNEQLQRLSMLFSLVPEEMRHKLEWDGPVIR
;
A
#
# COMPACT_ATOMS: atom_id res chain seq x y z
N MET A 1 0.29 15.07 -6.76
CA MET A 1 -0.90 14.43 -6.16
C MET A 1 -0.83 14.62 -4.66
N GLU A 2 -1.95 14.88 -3.98
CA GLU A 2 -1.96 15.03 -2.52
C GLU A 2 -1.95 13.66 -1.82
N LYS A 3 -1.49 13.62 -0.56
CA LYS A 3 -1.42 12.42 0.30
C LYS A 3 -2.68 11.55 0.20
N LYS A 4 -3.85 12.18 0.39
CA LYS A 4 -5.14 11.51 0.36
C LYS A 4 -5.46 10.88 -1.00
N GLY A 5 -5.08 11.56 -2.09
CA GLY A 5 -5.23 11.03 -3.44
C GLY A 5 -4.45 9.73 -3.62
N VAL A 6 -3.17 9.71 -3.20
CA VAL A 6 -2.33 8.52 -3.32
C VAL A 6 -2.89 7.35 -2.50
N TYR A 7 -3.33 7.60 -1.26
CA TYR A 7 -4.00 6.56 -0.45
C TYR A 7 -5.27 6.05 -1.11
N LEU A 8 -6.10 6.93 -1.68
CA LEU A 8 -7.33 6.50 -2.36
C LEU A 8 -7.02 5.62 -3.58
N GLU A 9 -5.98 5.91 -4.35
CA GLU A 9 -5.59 5.06 -5.48
C GLU A 9 -5.09 3.68 -5.04
N ILE A 10 -4.27 3.60 -3.98
CA ILE A 10 -3.86 2.33 -3.39
C ILE A 10 -5.10 1.55 -2.94
N TYR A 11 -6.03 2.21 -2.24
CA TYR A 11 -7.25 1.59 -1.74
C TYR A 11 -8.14 1.08 -2.88
N GLN A 12 -8.43 1.91 -3.88
CA GLN A 12 -9.30 1.56 -5.00
C GLN A 12 -8.74 0.41 -5.82
N SER A 13 -7.45 0.46 -6.17
CA SER A 13 -6.79 -0.62 -6.92
C SER A 13 -6.80 -1.94 -6.14
N SER A 14 -6.49 -1.89 -4.84
CA SER A 14 -6.53 -3.07 -3.96
C SER A 14 -7.92 -3.69 -3.90
N ILE A 15 -8.96 -2.88 -3.69
CA ILE A 15 -10.35 -3.36 -3.63
C ILE A 15 -10.81 -3.93 -4.97
N GLN A 16 -10.46 -3.29 -6.09
CA GLN A 16 -10.77 -3.82 -7.42
C GLN A 16 -10.13 -5.20 -7.64
N GLN A 17 -8.86 -5.36 -7.25
CA GLN A 17 -8.18 -6.65 -7.35
C GLN A 17 -8.83 -7.70 -6.43
N ILE A 18 -9.13 -7.36 -5.18
CA ILE A 18 -9.83 -8.27 -4.25
C ILE A 18 -11.17 -8.72 -4.85
N ASN A 19 -11.97 -7.79 -5.37
CA ASN A 19 -13.26 -8.09 -5.99
C ASN A 19 -13.10 -8.95 -7.26
N ARG A 20 -12.11 -8.65 -8.10
CA ARG A 20 -11.80 -9.42 -9.31
C ARG A 20 -11.44 -10.87 -9.01
N VAL A 21 -10.75 -11.12 -7.90
CA VAL A 21 -10.41 -12.49 -7.49
C VAL A 21 -11.59 -13.16 -6.79
N ALA A 22 -12.41 -12.40 -6.05
CA ALA A 22 -13.60 -12.91 -5.38
C ALA A 22 -14.65 -13.48 -6.35
N THR A 23 -14.70 -13.03 -7.61
CA THR A 23 -15.60 -13.54 -8.65
C THR A 23 -15.08 -14.79 -9.38
N LYS A 24 -13.84 -15.23 -9.11
CA LYS A 24 -13.26 -16.45 -9.69
C LYS A 24 -13.78 -17.71 -8.98
N SER A 25 -13.67 -18.86 -9.66
CA SER A 25 -13.98 -20.17 -9.06
C SER A 25 -13.06 -20.49 -7.88
N GLY A 26 -13.54 -21.32 -6.93
CA GLY A 26 -12.90 -21.53 -5.62
C GLY A 26 -11.41 -21.93 -5.67
N LEU A 27 -11.01 -22.80 -6.61
CA LEU A 27 -9.61 -23.21 -6.73
C LEU A 27 -8.69 -22.05 -7.17
N LEU A 28 -9.14 -21.25 -8.15
CA LEU A 28 -8.39 -20.09 -8.62
C LEU A 28 -8.30 -19.00 -7.53
N LYS A 29 -9.33 -18.87 -6.69
CA LYS A 29 -9.32 -17.96 -5.54
C LYS A 29 -8.29 -18.36 -4.48
N CYS A 30 -8.18 -19.66 -4.15
CA CYS A 30 -7.22 -20.15 -3.16
C CYS A 30 -5.75 -20.03 -3.60
N LEU A 31 -5.49 -20.10 -4.92
CA LEU A 31 -4.13 -19.96 -5.47
C LEU A 31 -3.69 -18.50 -5.62
N ASP A 32 -4.63 -17.56 -5.64
CA ASP A 32 -4.35 -16.13 -5.85
C ASP A 32 -3.91 -15.47 -4.53
N LYS A 33 -2.59 -15.35 -4.36
CA LYS A 33 -1.98 -14.78 -3.17
C LYS A 33 -2.17 -13.26 -3.06
N SER A 34 -2.62 -12.58 -4.12
CA SER A 34 -2.69 -11.12 -4.13
C SER A 34 -3.68 -10.61 -3.08
N ILE A 35 -4.80 -11.32 -2.86
CA ILE A 35 -5.81 -10.91 -1.88
C ILE A 35 -5.18 -10.68 -0.50
N TYR A 36 -4.31 -11.59 -0.05
CA TYR A 36 -3.67 -11.49 1.25
C TYR A 36 -2.86 -10.19 1.38
N TYR A 37 -2.01 -9.90 0.39
CA TYR A 37 -1.12 -8.74 0.44
C TYR A 37 -1.87 -7.42 0.23
N GLU A 38 -2.82 -7.35 -0.71
CA GLU A 38 -3.62 -6.14 -0.93
C GLU A 38 -4.50 -5.85 0.28
N ALA A 39 -5.13 -6.87 0.89
CA ALA A 39 -5.94 -6.69 2.10
C ALA A 39 -5.08 -6.25 3.29
N GLN A 40 -3.90 -6.86 3.47
CA GLN A 40 -2.95 -6.48 4.52
C GLN A 40 -2.43 -5.05 4.32
N LEU A 41 -2.19 -4.62 3.07
CA LEU A 41 -1.77 -3.26 2.78
C LEU A 41 -2.82 -2.24 3.22
N ILE A 42 -4.10 -2.48 2.91
CA ILE A 42 -5.15 -1.48 3.10
C ILE A 42 -5.90 -1.55 4.42
N HIS A 43 -5.65 -2.54 5.28
CA HIS A 43 -6.49 -2.80 6.47
C HIS A 43 -6.63 -1.62 7.44
N LYS A 44 -5.66 -0.68 7.47
CA LYS A 44 -5.66 0.52 8.32
C LYS A 44 -6.05 1.81 7.61
N PHE A 45 -6.40 1.76 6.32
CA PHE A 45 -6.65 2.96 5.52
C PHE A 45 -7.84 3.79 6.02
N SER A 46 -8.80 3.17 6.70
CA SER A 46 -9.90 3.86 7.36
C SER A 46 -9.45 4.86 8.43
N PHE A 47 -8.26 4.70 9.01
CA PHE A 47 -7.65 5.64 9.96
C PHE A 47 -6.78 6.67 9.25
N LEU A 48 -5.99 6.24 8.25
CA LEU A 48 -5.10 7.11 7.49
C LEU A 48 -5.87 8.18 6.69
N LEU A 49 -7.00 7.79 6.08
CA LEU A 49 -7.83 8.66 5.24
C LEU A 49 -8.64 9.70 6.04
N LYS A 50 -8.74 9.57 7.36
CA LYS A 50 -9.45 10.55 8.22
C LYS A 50 -8.68 11.86 8.37
N ASN A 51 -7.36 11.81 8.26
CA ASN A 51 -6.50 12.95 8.50
C ASN A 51 -6.02 13.53 7.18
N GLU A 52 -6.21 14.84 7.01
CA GLU A 52 -5.78 15.56 5.80
C GLU A 52 -4.25 15.63 5.70
N TYR A 53 -3.59 15.97 6.82
CA TYR A 53 -2.14 16.10 6.92
C TYR A 53 -1.47 14.81 7.42
N PHE A 54 -0.17 14.68 7.19
CA PHE A 54 0.61 13.57 7.74
C PHE A 54 0.59 13.61 9.27
N ASN A 55 0.46 12.44 9.89
CA ASN A 55 0.59 12.26 11.33
C ASN A 55 1.34 10.97 11.66
N ASP A 56 1.46 10.64 12.94
CA ASP A 56 2.22 9.48 13.39
C ASP A 56 1.68 8.15 12.83
N MET A 57 0.37 8.04 12.57
CA MET A 57 -0.19 6.83 11.93
C MET A 57 0.26 6.67 10.48
N ASP A 58 0.46 7.78 9.76
CA ASP A 58 1.01 7.74 8.41
C ASP A 58 2.47 7.25 8.46
N ILE A 59 3.27 7.74 9.42
CA ILE A 59 4.66 7.29 9.60
C ILE A 59 4.72 5.81 9.97
N ASP A 60 3.90 5.36 10.92
CA ASP A 60 3.81 3.94 11.29
C ASP A 60 3.43 3.07 10.10
N PHE A 61 2.51 3.54 9.24
CA PHE A 61 2.16 2.86 8.01
C PHE A 61 3.35 2.79 7.04
N LEU A 62 4.10 3.88 6.85
CA LEU A 62 5.25 3.89 5.95
C LEU A 62 6.39 3.01 6.46
N ASN A 63 6.64 2.98 7.77
CA ASN A 63 7.69 2.15 8.36
C ASN A 63 7.32 0.66 8.37
N TRP A 64 6.06 0.33 8.67
CA TRP A 64 5.65 -1.07 8.81
C TRP A 64 4.81 -1.59 7.64
N GLY A 65 3.72 -0.93 7.30
CA GLY A 65 2.77 -1.40 6.28
C GLY A 65 3.38 -1.40 4.88
N ALA A 66 3.98 -0.27 4.48
CA ALA A 66 4.64 -0.14 3.18
C ALA A 66 5.87 -1.06 3.06
N LYS A 67 6.68 -1.15 4.13
CA LYS A 67 7.86 -2.02 4.17
C LYS A 67 7.50 -3.50 4.07
N ASN A 68 6.51 -3.94 4.86
CA ASN A 68 6.02 -5.32 4.80
C ASN A 68 5.50 -5.67 3.40
N TYR A 69 4.76 -4.77 2.74
CA TYR A 69 4.32 -5.00 1.36
C TYR A 69 5.52 -5.09 0.40
N TYR A 70 6.49 -4.18 0.51
CA TYR A 70 7.70 -4.16 -0.32
C TYR A 70 8.53 -5.45 -0.19
N GLU A 71 8.75 -5.94 1.03
CA GLU A 71 9.61 -7.10 1.31
C GLU A 71 8.91 -8.44 1.06
N MET A 72 7.62 -8.54 1.35
CA MET A 72 6.91 -9.82 1.36
C MET A 72 6.12 -10.08 0.07
N CYS A 73 5.68 -9.03 -0.63
CA CYS A 73 5.01 -9.14 -1.92
C CYS A 73 6.01 -9.13 -3.08
N ASP A 74 5.58 -9.56 -4.27
CA ASP A 74 6.34 -9.45 -5.51
C ASP A 74 5.40 -9.58 -6.71
N VAL A 75 5.94 -9.40 -7.93
CA VAL A 75 5.22 -9.50 -9.20
C VAL A 75 4.57 -10.87 -9.49
N LYS A 76 5.05 -11.94 -8.84
CA LYS A 76 4.43 -13.28 -8.94
C LYS A 76 3.26 -13.44 -7.96
N LYS A 77 3.24 -12.66 -6.88
CA LYS A 77 2.20 -12.71 -5.84
C LYS A 77 1.07 -11.70 -6.07
N SER A 78 1.37 -10.51 -6.59
CA SER A 78 0.37 -9.49 -6.93
C SER A 78 0.69 -8.82 -8.26
N VAL A 79 -0.31 -8.73 -9.12
CA VAL A 79 -0.23 -7.97 -10.38
C VAL A 79 -0.14 -6.46 -10.15
N LEU A 80 -0.47 -5.99 -8.93
CA LEU A 80 -0.41 -4.58 -8.57
C LEU A 80 0.92 -4.17 -7.95
N TYR A 81 1.85 -5.12 -7.73
CA TYR A 81 3.04 -4.88 -6.93
C TYR A 81 3.82 -3.64 -7.38
N ASN A 82 4.11 -3.54 -8.68
CA ASN A 82 4.90 -2.43 -9.22
C ASN A 82 4.16 -1.09 -9.10
N GLU A 83 2.86 -1.06 -9.41
CA GLU A 83 2.05 0.14 -9.31
C GLU A 83 1.88 0.57 -7.84
N GLN A 84 1.77 -0.37 -6.90
CA GLN A 84 1.76 -0.05 -5.47
C GLN A 84 3.13 0.51 -5.05
N LEU A 85 4.26 -0.03 -5.51
CA LEU A 85 5.57 0.53 -5.17
C LEU A 85 5.73 1.97 -5.65
N GLN A 86 5.19 2.31 -6.83
CA GLN A 86 5.16 3.69 -7.33
C GLN A 86 4.34 4.61 -6.40
N ARG A 87 3.14 4.16 -5.98
CA ARG A 87 2.30 4.94 -5.05
C ARG A 87 2.91 5.06 -3.66
N LEU A 88 3.55 4.00 -3.15
CA LEU A 88 4.27 4.04 -1.90
C LEU A 88 5.45 5.01 -1.99
N SER A 89 6.28 4.94 -3.04
CA SER A 89 7.36 5.90 -3.28
C SER A 89 6.85 7.36 -3.34
N MET A 90 5.68 7.58 -3.97
CA MET A 90 5.01 8.89 -3.95
C MET A 90 4.67 9.33 -2.53
N LEU A 91 4.09 8.45 -1.69
CA LEU A 91 3.81 8.79 -0.28
C LEU A 91 5.08 9.18 0.49
N PHE A 92 6.19 8.45 0.32
CA PHE A 92 7.48 8.78 0.93
C PHE A 92 7.95 10.18 0.50
N SER A 93 7.80 10.53 -0.77
CA SER A 93 8.20 11.85 -1.28
C SER A 93 7.36 13.00 -0.70
N LEU A 94 6.11 12.72 -0.34
CA LEU A 94 5.14 13.67 0.22
C LEU A 94 5.27 13.87 1.73
N VAL A 95 6.10 13.08 2.43
CA VAL A 95 6.30 13.23 3.88
C VAL A 95 6.92 14.61 4.18
N PRO A 96 6.29 15.41 5.05
CA PRO A 96 6.81 16.72 5.46
C PRO A 96 8.19 16.61 6.09
N GLU A 97 9.03 17.62 5.86
CA GLU A 97 10.45 17.60 6.27
C GLU A 97 10.60 17.44 7.79
N GLU A 98 9.72 18.08 8.56
CA GLU A 98 9.66 17.96 10.01
C GLU A 98 9.35 16.55 10.51
N MET A 99 8.81 15.66 9.67
CA MET A 99 8.51 14.27 10.02
C MET A 99 9.47 13.26 9.39
N ARG A 100 10.31 13.65 8.43
CA ARG A 100 11.22 12.73 7.71
C ARG A 100 12.19 11.99 8.63
N HIS A 101 12.61 12.63 9.72
CA HIS A 101 13.48 12.00 10.72
C HIS A 101 12.85 10.80 11.44
N LYS A 102 11.52 10.62 11.34
CA LYS A 102 10.80 9.46 11.91
C LYS A 102 10.72 8.27 10.96
N LEU A 103 11.11 8.42 9.69
CA LEU A 103 11.18 7.31 8.75
C LEU A 103 12.39 6.43 9.06
N GLU A 104 12.17 5.11 9.12
CA GLU A 104 13.20 4.11 9.43
C GLU A 104 13.91 3.57 8.18
N TRP A 105 13.46 3.97 6.99
CA TRP A 105 14.00 3.54 5.70
C TRP A 105 13.61 4.53 4.60
N ASP A 106 14.33 4.49 3.48
CA ASP A 106 14.19 5.45 2.37
C ASP A 106 12.97 5.19 1.46
N GLY A 107 12.20 4.13 1.73
CA GLY A 107 11.09 3.67 0.90
C GLY A 107 11.52 2.68 -0.19
N PRO A 108 10.57 2.26 -1.05
CA PRO A 108 10.81 1.20 -2.01
C PRO A 108 11.71 1.66 -3.18
N VAL A 109 12.68 0.82 -3.54
CA VAL A 109 13.45 1.00 -4.79
C VAL A 109 12.67 0.38 -5.94
N ILE A 110 12.20 1.22 -6.86
CA ILE A 110 11.52 0.80 -8.09
C ILE A 110 12.61 0.36 -9.07
N ARG A 111 12.57 -0.90 -9.51
CA ARG A 111 13.52 -1.49 -10.46
C ARG A 111 12.85 -1.76 -11.80
#